data_AF-A0A1U7CW30-F1
#
_entry.id   AF-A0A1U7CW30-F1
#
_cell.length_a   1.000
_cell.length_b   1.000
_cell.length_c   1.000
_cell.angle_alpha   90.00
_cell.angle_beta   90.00
_cell.angle_gamma   90.00
#
_symmetry.space_group_name_H-M   'P 1'
#
loop_
_entity.id
_entity.type
_entity.pdbx_description
1 polymer ?
#
loop_
_entity_poly.entity_id
_entity_poly.type
_entity_poly.pdbx_seq_one_letter_code
_entity_poly.pdbx_strand_id
1 'polypeptide(L)'
;MPPLRVSTARPLFAGLLLVLAATSAKDVRADGPPKPWVFKDHDRIVFVGDTLIERDQRYGYLETVLTIENPSLDLTFRNLGWSGDTVRGLSRAGFDPPEAGFKALKEQVLAAKPTVLIVGYGMADSFDGPAGLSRFVEGYNAFLDAVAPAKARLVLLSPLPHEALPAPLPDPTAHNRDLALYAEAVGKIAQERNAAFIDLFNGVQRQRGGPRAGVAPDTDDGIHLTALGSWRLADSSFLVGSRKRTFTTLPFDVKDVEETDQVRKFVSFDSRLHRPLAPGDANDRTYVLQFQGLKPGRYVLKIDGRPVAARTAEEWAAGVGLPPWPAIEQVEQLRKTINEKNLLFFYRWRPQNITYLFGFRKHEQGRNAIEIPQFDPLVDAKEKEIARLRKPVAHTYELIRENEVSQ
;
A
#
# COMPACT_ATOMS: atom_id res chain seq x y z
N MET A 1 -25.82 -2.67 -77.07
CA MET A 1 -25.85 -1.28 -77.55
C MET A 1 -26.50 -0.40 -76.50
N PRO A 2 -25.83 0.66 -76.01
CA PRO A 2 -26.40 1.66 -75.10
C PRO A 2 -27.17 2.74 -75.89
N PRO A 3 -27.97 3.61 -75.24
CA PRO A 3 -27.48 4.95 -74.84
C PRO A 3 -28.01 5.41 -73.45
N LEU A 4 -27.26 6.10 -72.57
CA LEU A 4 -26.96 7.56 -72.51
C LEU A 4 -28.24 8.42 -72.67
N ARG A 5 -28.65 9.31 -71.74
CA ARG A 5 -27.95 10.56 -71.35
C ARG A 5 -28.77 11.46 -70.34
N VAL A 6 -28.06 12.33 -69.60
CA VAL A 6 -28.40 13.69 -69.02
C VAL A 6 -29.35 13.76 -67.80
N SER A 7 -28.87 14.03 -66.57
CA SER A 7 -28.61 15.32 -65.87
C SER A 7 -29.85 16.20 -65.58
N THR A 8 -30.07 16.61 -64.32
CA THR A 8 -30.05 18.02 -63.86
C THR A 8 -30.50 18.19 -62.39
N ALA A 9 -29.78 19.06 -61.67
CA ALA A 9 -30.22 20.06 -60.66
C ALA A 9 -30.72 19.63 -59.25
N ARG A 10 -30.03 20.18 -58.23
CA ARG A 10 -30.50 20.48 -56.87
C ARG A 10 -31.31 21.79 -56.86
N PRO A 11 -32.23 21.99 -55.90
CA PRO A 11 -31.97 22.86 -54.73
C PRO A 11 -32.55 22.27 -53.40
N LEU A 12 -31.83 22.29 -52.26
CA LEU A 12 -31.89 23.28 -51.17
C LEU A 12 -33.31 23.77 -50.78
N PHE A 13 -33.88 23.29 -49.66
CA PHE A 13 -34.11 24.08 -48.42
C PHE A 13 -34.79 23.27 -47.29
N ALA A 14 -34.36 23.60 -46.07
CA ALA A 14 -35.07 23.59 -44.78
C ALA A 14 -35.61 22.27 -44.19
N GLY A 15 -34.98 21.87 -43.07
CA GLY A 15 -35.53 20.90 -42.12
C GLY A 15 -34.59 20.65 -40.94
N LEU A 16 -34.14 21.72 -40.28
CA LEU A 16 -33.37 21.64 -39.04
C LEU A 16 -34.27 21.11 -37.91
N LEU A 17 -34.30 19.80 -37.71
CA LEU A 17 -34.88 19.20 -36.50
C LEU A 17 -33.80 19.19 -35.41
N LEU A 18 -33.81 20.23 -34.59
CA LEU A 18 -33.11 20.26 -33.30
C LEU A 18 -33.85 19.30 -32.36
N VAL A 19 -33.40 18.04 -32.30
CA VAL A 19 -33.78 17.15 -31.20
C VAL A 19 -32.90 17.53 -30.02
N LEU A 20 -33.43 18.39 -29.14
CA LEU A 20 -32.92 18.49 -27.77
C LEU A 20 -33.15 17.14 -27.09
N ALA A 21 -32.16 16.25 -27.21
CA ALA A 21 -32.00 15.17 -26.26
C ALA A 21 -31.56 15.80 -24.94
N ALA A 22 -32.53 16.21 -24.12
CA ALA A 22 -32.30 16.39 -22.70
C ALA A 22 -31.92 15.01 -22.14
N THR A 23 -30.63 14.69 -22.19
CA THR A 23 -30.08 13.62 -21.37
C THR A 23 -30.19 14.10 -19.94
N SER A 24 -31.32 13.77 -19.29
CA SER A 24 -31.34 13.66 -17.84
C SER A 24 -30.24 12.66 -17.48
N ALA A 25 -29.08 13.20 -17.10
CA ALA A 25 -28.12 12.47 -16.31
C ALA A 25 -28.86 12.05 -15.04
N LYS A 26 -29.43 10.85 -15.07
CA LYS A 26 -29.67 10.11 -13.84
C LYS A 26 -28.28 9.88 -13.28
N ASP A 27 -27.89 10.74 -12.36
CA ASP A 27 -26.87 10.41 -11.37
C ASP A 27 -27.29 9.09 -10.76
N VAL A 28 -26.72 8.00 -11.27
CA VAL A 28 -26.62 6.77 -10.51
C VAL A 28 -25.68 7.11 -9.37
N ARG A 29 -26.23 7.66 -8.29
CA ARG A 29 -25.60 7.55 -6.99
C ARG A 29 -25.43 6.06 -6.77
N ALA A 30 -24.20 5.59 -6.87
CA ALA A 30 -23.86 4.27 -6.36
C ALA A 30 -24.19 4.33 -4.87
N ASP A 31 -25.29 3.72 -4.44
CA ASP A 31 -25.86 3.81 -3.09
C ASP A 31 -25.01 3.09 -2.01
N GLY A 32 -23.68 3.02 -2.20
CA GLY A 32 -22.73 2.52 -1.23
C GLY A 32 -21.52 3.45 -1.13
N PRO A 33 -20.85 3.52 0.03
CA PRO A 33 -19.64 4.31 0.18
C PRO A 33 -18.62 3.90 -0.88
N PRO A 34 -17.86 4.86 -1.44
CA PRO A 34 -16.90 4.56 -2.48
C PRO A 34 -15.92 3.49 -2.01
N LYS A 35 -15.59 2.53 -2.89
CA LYS A 35 -14.63 1.47 -2.55
C LYS A 35 -13.27 2.11 -2.24
N PRO A 36 -12.60 1.72 -1.14
CA PRO A 36 -11.25 2.17 -0.89
C PRO A 36 -10.32 1.65 -2.01
N TRP A 37 -9.19 2.34 -2.21
CA TRP A 37 -8.10 1.91 -3.12
C TRP A 37 -8.42 1.89 -4.62
N VAL A 38 -9.52 2.47 -5.07
CA VAL A 38 -9.77 2.66 -6.51
C VAL A 38 -8.92 3.83 -7.01
N PHE A 39 -7.67 3.53 -7.35
CA PHE A 39 -6.72 4.54 -7.82
C PHE A 39 -6.85 4.84 -9.31
N LYS A 40 -6.36 6.01 -9.69
CA LYS A 40 -6.22 6.51 -11.05
C LYS A 40 -4.73 6.66 -11.34
N ASP A 41 -4.39 6.62 -12.62
CA ASP A 41 -3.02 6.90 -13.04
C ASP A 41 -2.59 8.29 -12.58
N HIS A 42 -1.32 8.41 -12.17
CA HIS A 42 -0.75 9.63 -11.58
C HIS A 42 -1.40 10.11 -10.28
N ASP A 43 -2.11 9.24 -9.54
CA ASP A 43 -2.57 9.61 -8.21
C ASP A 43 -1.40 9.93 -7.27
N ARG A 44 -1.58 11.00 -6.50
CA ARG A 44 -0.75 11.33 -5.36
C ARG A 44 -1.52 11.02 -4.09
N ILE A 45 -1.13 9.91 -3.45
CA ILE A 45 -1.73 9.42 -2.23
C ILE A 45 -0.98 10.03 -1.05
N VAL A 46 -1.70 10.74 -0.19
CA VAL A 46 -1.13 11.32 1.04
C VAL A 46 -1.75 10.62 2.23
N PHE A 47 -0.93 10.07 3.11
CA PHE A 47 -1.33 9.58 4.42
C PHE A 47 -1.14 10.68 5.46
N VAL A 48 -2.14 10.91 6.30
CA VAL A 48 -2.07 11.84 7.44
C VAL A 48 -2.75 11.21 8.64
N GLY A 49 -2.18 11.39 9.83
CA GLY A 49 -2.68 10.73 11.02
C GLY A 49 -1.70 10.76 12.18
N ASP A 50 -2.06 10.00 13.20
CA ASP A 50 -1.28 9.82 14.42
C ASP A 50 -0.10 8.84 14.24
N THR A 51 0.36 8.23 15.34
CA THR A 51 1.52 7.35 15.35
C THR A 51 1.38 6.13 14.44
N LEU A 52 0.15 5.63 14.19
CA LEU A 52 -0.05 4.52 13.25
C LEU A 52 0.47 4.90 11.86
N ILE A 53 0.05 6.06 11.37
CA ILE A 53 0.46 6.55 10.05
C ILE A 53 1.95 6.86 10.04
N GLU A 54 2.48 7.57 11.05
CA GLU A 54 3.91 7.87 11.05
C GLU A 54 4.76 6.60 11.04
N ARG A 55 4.45 5.60 11.89
CA ARG A 55 5.29 4.41 12.02
C ARG A 55 5.19 3.45 10.84
N ASP A 56 4.15 3.53 10.00
CA ASP A 56 4.09 2.71 8.77
C ASP A 56 5.34 2.89 7.90
N GLN A 57 5.94 4.09 7.89
CA GLN A 57 7.17 4.37 7.15
C GLN A 57 8.40 3.56 7.62
N ARG A 58 8.35 2.96 8.82
CA ARG A 58 9.44 2.12 9.34
C ARG A 58 9.51 0.77 8.61
N TYR A 59 8.36 0.27 8.14
CA TYR A 59 8.26 -1.07 7.56
C TYR A 59 7.78 -1.06 6.11
N GLY A 60 6.90 -0.12 5.74
CA GLY A 60 6.48 0.15 4.36
C GLY A 60 5.57 -0.91 3.74
N TYR A 61 4.98 -1.79 4.55
CA TYR A 61 4.19 -2.91 4.03
C TYR A 61 2.92 -2.44 3.31
N LEU A 62 2.21 -1.44 3.83
CA LEU A 62 0.98 -0.96 3.21
C LEU A 62 1.25 -0.36 1.83
N GLU A 63 2.19 0.59 1.72
CA GLU A 63 2.58 1.18 0.45
C GLU A 63 3.07 0.12 -0.55
N THR A 64 3.85 -0.85 -0.09
CA THR A 64 4.35 -1.94 -0.93
C THR A 64 3.21 -2.78 -1.50
N VAL A 65 2.25 -3.19 -0.66
CA VAL A 65 1.08 -3.95 -1.12
C VAL A 65 0.25 -3.13 -2.10
N LEU A 66 -0.05 -1.86 -1.80
CA LEU A 66 -0.81 -0.99 -2.71
C LEU A 66 -0.10 -0.80 -4.06
N THR A 67 1.23 -0.71 -4.06
CA THR A 67 2.04 -0.62 -5.28
C THR A 67 1.96 -1.91 -6.10
N ILE A 68 2.08 -3.07 -5.45
CA ILE A 68 2.04 -4.38 -6.10
C ILE A 68 0.66 -4.72 -6.67
N GLU A 69 -0.43 -4.29 -6.01
CA GLU A 69 -1.79 -4.50 -6.50
C GLU A 69 -2.15 -3.57 -7.67
N ASN A 70 -1.34 -2.52 -7.93
CA ASN A 70 -1.58 -1.54 -8.98
C ASN A 70 -0.35 -1.33 -9.89
N PRO A 71 0.24 -2.40 -10.45
CA PRO A 71 1.55 -2.31 -11.10
C PRO A 71 1.53 -1.46 -12.38
N SER A 72 0.36 -1.28 -13.01
CA SER A 72 0.17 -0.47 -14.22
C SER A 72 0.02 1.03 -13.97
N LEU A 73 -0.29 1.44 -12.74
CA LEU A 73 -0.53 2.84 -12.40
C LEU A 73 0.75 3.50 -11.90
N ASP A 74 0.93 4.77 -12.26
CA ASP A 74 2.01 5.60 -11.75
C ASP A 74 1.62 6.32 -10.46
N LEU A 75 1.54 5.55 -9.38
CA LEU A 75 1.15 6.06 -8.06
C LEU A 75 2.35 6.65 -7.32
N THR A 76 2.14 7.74 -6.59
CA THR A 76 3.13 8.30 -5.65
C THR A 76 2.53 8.42 -4.25
N PHE A 77 3.36 8.20 -3.23
CA PHE A 77 2.91 8.18 -1.83
C PHE A 77 3.66 9.18 -0.97
N ARG A 78 2.96 9.87 -0.07
CA ARG A 78 3.55 10.81 0.88
C ARG A 78 2.99 10.53 2.27
N ASN A 79 3.87 10.31 3.25
CA ASN A 79 3.48 10.07 4.62
C ASN A 79 3.72 11.34 5.46
N LEU A 80 2.63 11.94 5.96
CA LEU A 80 2.61 13.13 6.82
C LEU A 80 2.18 12.80 8.26
N GLY A 81 2.29 11.53 8.67
CA GLY A 81 1.96 11.10 10.03
C GLY A 81 2.86 11.74 11.08
N TRP A 82 2.33 11.90 12.29
CA TRP A 82 3.07 12.49 13.41
C TRP A 82 2.70 11.79 14.73
N SER A 83 3.71 11.28 15.45
CA SER A 83 3.51 10.53 16.70
C SER A 83 2.76 11.35 17.74
N GLY A 84 1.75 10.73 18.33
CA GLY A 84 0.90 11.36 19.35
C GLY A 84 0.08 12.54 18.85
N ASP A 85 -0.02 12.74 17.53
CA ASP A 85 -0.84 13.82 16.96
C ASP A 85 -2.33 13.53 17.12
N THR A 86 -3.11 14.60 17.12
CA THR A 86 -4.58 14.54 17.12
C THR A 86 -5.09 15.16 15.83
N VAL A 87 -6.38 14.99 15.51
CA VAL A 87 -6.95 15.59 14.30
C VAL A 87 -6.92 17.13 14.29
N ARG A 88 -6.62 17.75 15.45
CA ARG A 88 -6.41 19.19 15.60
C ARG A 88 -4.96 19.63 15.45
N GLY A 89 -4.03 18.71 15.15
CA GLY A 89 -2.62 19.02 14.90
C GLY A 89 -1.83 19.45 16.14
N LEU A 90 -2.28 19.11 17.36
CA LEU A 90 -1.71 19.63 18.61
C LEU A 90 -0.20 19.34 18.73
N SER A 91 0.24 18.14 18.33
CA SER A 91 1.64 17.73 18.42
C SER A 91 2.54 18.44 17.42
N ARG A 92 1.95 19.15 16.45
CA ARG A 92 2.66 19.94 15.44
C ARG A 92 2.92 21.38 15.86
N ALA A 93 2.26 21.85 16.92
CA ALA A 93 2.46 23.21 17.45
C ALA A 93 3.85 23.36 18.12
N GLY A 94 4.41 22.28 18.66
CA GLY A 94 5.67 22.34 19.41
C GLY A 94 5.52 23.22 20.65
N PHE A 95 6.17 24.38 20.65
CA PHE A 95 6.07 25.38 21.73
C PHE A 95 5.09 26.53 21.42
N ASP A 96 4.53 26.55 20.21
CA ASP A 96 3.55 27.55 19.80
C ASP A 96 2.14 27.19 20.31
N PRO A 97 1.18 28.13 20.27
CA PRO A 97 -0.21 27.85 20.60
C PRO A 97 -0.83 26.76 19.71
N PRO A 98 -1.87 26.04 20.18
CA PRO A 98 -2.54 24.96 19.44
C PRO A 98 -2.95 25.32 17.99
N GLU A 99 -3.35 26.57 17.76
CA GLU A 99 -3.77 27.08 16.46
C GLU A 99 -2.64 27.02 15.42
N ALA A 100 -1.38 27.18 15.85
CA ALA A 100 -0.22 27.04 14.98
C ALA A 100 -0.05 25.59 14.51
N GLY A 101 -0.35 24.61 15.37
CA GLY A 101 -0.33 23.19 15.03
C GLY A 101 -1.37 22.82 13.98
N PHE A 102 -2.61 23.29 14.14
CA PHE A 102 -3.66 23.09 13.15
C PHE A 102 -3.35 23.76 11.81
N LYS A 103 -2.78 24.98 11.85
CA LYS A 103 -2.31 25.68 10.65
C LYS A 103 -1.22 24.87 9.93
N ALA A 104 -0.23 24.36 10.67
CA ALA A 104 0.84 23.55 10.10
C ALA A 104 0.31 22.25 9.47
N LEU A 105 -0.60 21.55 10.15
CA LEU A 105 -1.28 20.35 9.61
C LEU A 105 -1.93 20.65 8.25
N LYS A 106 -2.74 21.70 8.18
CA LYS A 106 -3.40 22.14 6.95
C LYS A 106 -2.39 22.45 5.85
N GLU A 107 -1.38 23.27 6.14
CA GLU A 107 -0.38 23.71 5.17
C GLU A 107 0.43 22.54 4.62
N GLN A 108 0.83 21.60 5.48
CA GLN A 108 1.56 20.38 5.08
C GLN A 108 0.73 19.50 4.13
N VAL A 109 -0.55 19.27 4.44
CA VAL A 109 -1.43 18.48 3.59
C VAL A 109 -1.67 19.15 2.24
N LEU A 110 -1.97 20.46 2.23
CA LEU A 110 -2.19 21.20 0.98
C LEU A 110 -0.93 21.29 0.12
N ALA A 111 0.25 21.50 0.74
CA ALA A 111 1.53 21.54 0.04
C ALA A 111 1.89 20.19 -0.60
N ALA A 112 1.47 19.08 0.00
CA ALA A 112 1.64 17.75 -0.56
C ALA A 112 0.73 17.48 -1.77
N LYS A 113 -0.24 18.34 -2.10
CA LYS A 113 -1.11 18.26 -3.30
C LYS A 113 -1.78 16.89 -3.50
N PRO A 114 -2.48 16.32 -2.49
CA PRO A 114 -3.12 15.02 -2.62
C PRO A 114 -4.18 15.01 -3.73
N THR A 115 -4.24 13.93 -4.50
CA THR A 115 -5.44 13.54 -5.26
C THR A 115 -6.27 12.49 -4.51
N VAL A 116 -5.62 11.78 -3.58
CA VAL A 116 -6.23 10.88 -2.60
C VAL A 116 -5.64 11.20 -1.23
N LEU A 117 -6.50 11.43 -0.24
CA LEU A 117 -6.09 11.70 1.14
C LEU A 117 -6.62 10.59 2.04
N ILE A 118 -5.69 9.88 2.68
CA ILE A 118 -5.96 8.81 3.63
C ILE A 118 -5.75 9.37 5.04
N VAL A 119 -6.80 9.39 5.85
CA VAL A 119 -6.81 10.03 7.17
C VAL A 119 -6.99 8.97 8.25
N GLY A 120 -6.01 8.84 9.15
CA GLY A 120 -6.02 7.89 10.27
C GLY A 120 -5.78 8.58 11.60
N TYR A 121 -6.84 9.14 12.18
CA TYR A 121 -6.83 9.73 13.52
C TYR A 121 -7.87 9.05 14.40
N GLY A 122 -7.63 9.08 15.71
CA GLY A 122 -8.59 8.64 16.73
C GLY A 122 -7.95 7.87 17.88
N MET A 123 -6.74 7.33 17.73
CA MET A 123 -6.07 6.63 18.84
C MET A 123 -5.74 7.64 19.94
N ALA A 124 -4.96 8.68 19.61
CA ALA A 124 -4.53 9.67 20.60
C ALA A 124 -5.72 10.41 21.23
N ASP A 125 -6.71 10.78 20.41
CA ASP A 125 -7.93 11.43 20.89
C ASP A 125 -8.78 10.52 21.81
N SER A 126 -8.75 9.18 21.62
CA SER A 126 -9.56 8.26 22.42
C SER A 126 -9.19 8.16 23.90
N PHE A 127 -7.99 8.62 24.29
CA PHE A 127 -7.61 8.72 25.69
C PHE A 127 -8.46 9.75 26.48
N ASP A 128 -9.13 10.68 25.79
CA ASP A 128 -10.09 11.60 26.42
C ASP A 128 -11.46 10.93 26.67
N GLY A 129 -11.62 9.65 26.31
CA GLY A 129 -12.83 8.86 26.52
C GLY A 129 -14.08 9.47 25.86
N PRO A 130 -15.28 9.15 26.36
CA PRO A 130 -16.53 9.70 25.82
C PRO A 130 -16.63 11.23 25.92
N ALA A 131 -15.94 11.84 26.90
CA ALA A 131 -15.95 13.30 27.10
C ALA A 131 -15.21 14.05 25.98
N GLY A 132 -14.23 13.42 25.32
CA GLY A 132 -13.52 13.98 24.17
C GLY A 132 -14.25 13.85 22.83
N LEU A 133 -15.29 13.01 22.74
CA LEU A 133 -15.85 12.58 21.46
C LEU A 133 -16.43 13.72 20.61
N SER A 134 -17.18 14.66 21.21
CA SER A 134 -17.73 15.81 20.46
C SER A 134 -16.63 16.66 19.85
N ARG A 135 -15.58 16.95 20.65
CA ARG A 135 -14.42 17.74 20.22
C ARG A 135 -13.64 17.04 19.10
N PHE A 136 -13.53 15.71 19.15
CA PHE A 136 -12.93 14.93 18.07
C PHE A 136 -13.74 15.03 16.78
N VAL A 137 -15.06 14.83 16.84
CA VAL A 137 -15.95 14.92 15.66
C VAL A 137 -15.91 16.31 15.03
N GLU A 138 -15.97 17.36 15.86
CA GLU A 138 -15.84 18.75 15.41
C GLU A 138 -14.47 19.02 14.76
N GLY A 139 -13.39 18.59 15.42
CA GLY A 139 -12.03 18.75 14.92
C GLY A 139 -11.78 18.01 13.60
N TYR A 140 -12.33 16.81 13.46
CA TYR A 140 -12.22 16.00 12.24
C TYR A 140 -12.93 16.67 11.07
N ASN A 141 -14.16 17.14 11.28
CA ASN A 141 -14.89 17.88 10.25
C ASN A 141 -14.17 19.19 9.89
N ALA A 142 -13.71 19.96 10.87
CA ALA A 142 -12.95 21.18 10.63
C ALA A 142 -11.65 20.93 9.83
N PHE A 143 -10.94 19.84 10.13
CA PHE A 143 -9.76 19.43 9.37
C PHE A 143 -10.12 19.11 7.91
N LEU A 144 -11.14 18.26 7.68
CA LEU A 144 -11.59 17.91 6.34
C LEU A 144 -12.04 19.14 5.53
N ASP A 145 -12.77 20.07 6.15
CA ASP A 145 -13.16 21.34 5.51
C ASP A 145 -11.94 22.21 5.17
N ALA A 146 -10.96 22.28 6.07
CA ALA A 146 -9.75 23.06 5.86
C ALA A 146 -8.88 22.54 4.69
N VAL A 147 -8.91 21.24 4.40
CA VAL A 147 -8.15 20.61 3.31
C VAL A 147 -8.99 20.33 2.05
N ALA A 148 -10.29 20.60 2.08
CA ALA A 148 -11.20 20.49 0.93
C ALA A 148 -10.70 21.20 -0.36
N PRO A 149 -9.96 22.34 -0.29
CA PRO A 149 -9.37 22.95 -1.48
C PRO A 149 -8.45 22.03 -2.29
N ALA A 150 -7.87 20.98 -1.70
CA ALA A 150 -7.11 19.98 -2.43
C ALA A 150 -7.96 19.15 -3.40
N LYS A 151 -9.28 19.09 -3.20
CA LYS A 151 -10.23 18.27 -3.98
C LYS A 151 -9.84 16.79 -4.04
N ALA A 152 -9.17 16.32 -2.98
CA ALA A 152 -8.72 14.95 -2.86
C ALA A 152 -9.91 14.02 -2.58
N ARG A 153 -9.85 12.80 -3.12
CA ARG A 153 -10.77 11.73 -2.71
C ARG A 153 -10.37 11.24 -1.32
N LEU A 154 -11.35 11.07 -0.45
CA LEU A 154 -11.11 10.77 0.96
C LEU A 154 -11.23 9.28 1.23
N VAL A 155 -10.28 8.76 2.01
CA VAL A 155 -10.34 7.43 2.65
C VAL A 155 -10.10 7.64 4.14
N LEU A 156 -11.09 7.34 4.97
CA LEU A 156 -10.99 7.49 6.42
C LEU A 156 -10.73 6.11 7.04
N LEU A 157 -9.71 6.05 7.89
CA LEU A 157 -9.35 4.86 8.65
C LEU A 157 -9.81 5.06 10.10
N SER A 158 -10.53 4.08 10.66
CA SER A 158 -10.74 4.05 12.11
C SER A 158 -9.42 3.80 12.85
N PRO A 159 -9.31 4.12 14.15
CA PRO A 159 -8.17 3.65 14.94
C PRO A 159 -8.10 2.11 15.03
N LEU A 160 -6.94 1.59 15.40
CA LEU A 160 -6.74 0.17 15.70
C LEU A 160 -7.27 -0.17 17.11
N PRO A 161 -7.64 -1.43 17.37
CA PRO A 161 -7.93 -1.88 18.73
C PRO A 161 -6.64 -1.99 19.55
N HIS A 162 -6.70 -1.60 20.82
CA HIS A 162 -5.64 -1.83 21.81
C HIS A 162 -5.51 -3.34 22.05
N GLU A 163 -4.36 -3.91 21.67
CA GLU A 163 -4.04 -5.32 21.85
C GLU A 163 -3.86 -5.66 23.33
N ALA A 164 -4.46 -6.75 23.78
CA ALA A 164 -4.20 -7.29 25.11
C ALA A 164 -2.84 -7.99 25.13
N LEU A 165 -1.90 -7.44 25.88
CA LEU A 165 -0.59 -8.02 26.09
C LEU A 165 -0.41 -8.49 27.55
N PRO A 166 0.53 -9.42 27.82
CA PRO A 166 0.79 -9.87 29.18
C PRO A 166 1.23 -8.73 30.12
N ALA A 167 1.06 -8.94 31.42
CA ALA A 167 1.58 -8.05 32.45
C ALA A 167 3.09 -7.77 32.25
N PRO A 168 3.58 -6.55 32.52
CA PRO A 168 2.92 -5.48 33.29
C PRO A 168 2.09 -4.49 32.47
N LEU A 169 1.79 -4.76 31.19
CA LEU A 169 1.00 -3.86 30.36
C LEU A 169 -0.49 -3.82 30.80
N PRO A 170 -1.18 -2.69 30.64
CA PRO A 170 -2.54 -2.50 31.15
C PRO A 170 -3.57 -3.36 30.43
N ASP A 171 -4.67 -3.71 31.12
CA ASP A 171 -5.83 -4.33 30.49
C ASP A 171 -6.49 -3.33 29.50
N PRO A 172 -6.57 -3.66 28.20
CA PRO A 172 -7.10 -2.75 27.20
C PRO A 172 -8.63 -2.63 27.20
N THR A 173 -9.35 -3.38 28.04
CA THR A 173 -10.83 -3.47 27.99
C THR A 173 -11.52 -2.10 28.07
N ALA A 174 -11.10 -1.23 28.99
CA ALA A 174 -11.66 0.12 29.09
C ALA A 174 -11.33 0.96 27.85
N HIS A 175 -10.06 0.97 27.43
CA HIS A 175 -9.61 1.74 26.27
C HIS A 175 -10.28 1.29 24.97
N ASN A 176 -10.49 -0.02 24.77
CA ASN A 176 -11.19 -0.54 23.60
C ASN A 176 -12.67 -0.13 23.55
N ARG A 177 -13.32 0.06 24.70
CA ARG A 177 -14.68 0.61 24.75
C ARG A 177 -14.71 2.04 24.20
N ASP A 178 -13.70 2.83 24.56
CA ASP A 178 -13.57 4.21 24.10
C ASP A 178 -13.18 4.25 22.62
N LEU A 179 -12.17 3.49 22.19
CA LEU A 179 -11.76 3.36 20.78
C LEU A 179 -12.92 2.98 19.86
N ALA A 180 -13.85 2.13 20.32
CA ALA A 180 -15.05 1.77 19.56
C ALA A 180 -15.93 3.00 19.24
N LEU A 181 -16.09 3.93 20.19
CA LEU A 181 -16.85 5.17 19.98
C LEU A 181 -16.20 6.05 18.91
N TYR A 182 -14.88 6.18 18.94
CA TYR A 182 -14.13 6.99 17.97
C TYR A 182 -14.13 6.31 16.59
N ALA A 183 -14.02 4.98 16.52
CA ALA A 183 -14.15 4.23 15.27
C ALA A 183 -15.53 4.39 14.63
N GLU A 184 -16.61 4.31 15.43
CA GLU A 184 -17.97 4.55 14.96
C GLU A 184 -18.14 5.99 14.45
N ALA A 185 -17.60 6.97 15.18
CA ALA A 185 -17.65 8.37 14.77
C ALA A 185 -16.95 8.62 13.43
N VAL A 186 -15.77 8.05 13.20
CA VAL A 186 -15.08 8.14 11.90
C VAL A 186 -15.92 7.51 10.78
N GLY A 187 -16.57 6.37 11.05
CA GLY A 187 -17.49 5.74 10.10
C GLY A 187 -18.68 6.63 9.71
N LYS A 188 -19.30 7.30 10.69
CA LYS A 188 -20.40 8.26 10.46
C LYS A 188 -19.92 9.47 9.66
N ILE A 189 -18.78 10.05 10.02
CA ILE A 189 -18.18 11.16 9.26
C ILE A 189 -17.91 10.74 7.81
N ALA A 190 -17.38 9.54 7.59
CA ALA A 190 -17.13 9.04 6.25
C ALA A 190 -18.43 8.95 5.43
N GLN A 191 -19.51 8.43 6.03
CA GLN A 191 -20.82 8.34 5.39
C GLN A 191 -21.36 9.73 5.03
N GLU A 192 -21.36 10.67 5.98
CA GLU A 192 -21.85 12.05 5.78
C GLU A 192 -21.05 12.80 4.71
N ARG A 193 -19.73 12.54 4.64
CA ARG A 193 -18.81 13.16 3.68
C ARG A 193 -18.72 12.40 2.34
N ASN A 194 -19.46 11.30 2.17
CA ASN A 194 -19.36 10.39 1.03
C ASN A 194 -17.90 9.95 0.75
N ALA A 195 -17.15 9.67 1.81
CA ALA A 195 -15.78 9.19 1.79
C ALA A 195 -15.73 7.65 1.86
N ALA A 196 -14.64 7.06 1.40
CA ALA A 196 -14.39 5.64 1.65
C ALA A 196 -14.06 5.46 3.13
N PHE A 197 -14.54 4.37 3.74
CA PHE A 197 -14.27 4.06 5.14
C PHE A 197 -13.62 2.68 5.25
N ILE A 198 -12.59 2.58 6.08
CA ILE A 198 -11.95 1.33 6.44
C ILE A 198 -11.98 1.19 7.96
N ASP A 199 -12.78 0.23 8.41
CA ASP A 199 -12.94 -0.12 9.82
C ASP A 199 -11.79 -1.03 10.28
N LEU A 200 -10.65 -0.42 10.62
CA LEU A 200 -9.51 -1.11 11.19
C LEU A 200 -9.85 -1.72 12.57
N PHE A 201 -10.71 -1.05 13.35
CA PHE A 201 -11.03 -1.44 14.71
C PHE A 201 -11.72 -2.81 14.74
N ASN A 202 -12.82 -2.95 14.01
CA ASN A 202 -13.55 -4.21 13.92
C ASN A 202 -12.89 -5.20 12.94
N GLY A 203 -12.19 -4.70 11.91
CA GLY A 203 -11.43 -5.54 10.97
C GLY A 203 -10.36 -6.37 11.68
N VAL A 204 -9.52 -5.70 12.47
CA VAL A 204 -8.43 -6.36 13.20
C VAL A 204 -8.96 -7.24 14.33
N GLN A 205 -9.98 -6.81 15.09
CA GLN A 205 -10.58 -7.66 16.12
C GLN A 205 -11.14 -8.98 15.57
N ARG A 206 -11.84 -8.93 14.43
CA ARG A 206 -12.34 -10.13 13.76
C ARG A 206 -11.22 -11.05 13.29
N GLN A 207 -10.09 -10.49 12.83
CA GLN A 207 -8.95 -11.28 12.37
C GLN A 207 -8.16 -11.91 13.52
N ARG A 208 -7.93 -11.18 14.62
CA ARG A 208 -7.17 -11.67 15.79
C ARG A 208 -7.86 -12.86 16.46
N GLY A 209 -9.19 -12.78 16.64
CA GLY A 209 -9.86 -13.63 17.63
C GLY A 209 -9.39 -13.29 19.06
N GLY A 210 -9.80 -14.09 20.05
CA GLY A 210 -9.34 -13.91 21.44
C GLY A 210 -7.84 -14.16 21.62
N PRO A 211 -7.26 -13.87 22.81
CA PRO A 211 -5.84 -14.11 23.09
C PRO A 211 -5.44 -15.56 22.79
N ARG A 212 -4.35 -15.76 22.04
CA ARG A 212 -3.82 -17.10 21.71
C ARG A 212 -2.39 -17.23 22.20
N ALA A 213 -2.17 -18.17 23.11
CA ALA A 213 -0.83 -18.52 23.58
C ALA A 213 0.05 -18.96 22.39
N GLY A 214 1.31 -18.50 22.36
CA GLY A 214 2.28 -18.86 21.32
C GLY A 214 2.16 -18.09 20.00
N VAL A 215 1.22 -17.14 19.88
CA VAL A 215 1.14 -16.24 18.71
C VAL A 215 1.90 -14.96 19.01
N ALA A 216 2.86 -14.61 18.15
CA ALA A 216 3.60 -13.35 18.27
C ALA A 216 2.63 -12.15 18.17
N PRO A 217 2.78 -11.14 19.05
CA PRO A 217 1.87 -10.00 19.11
C PRO A 217 1.98 -9.11 17.88
N ASP A 218 0.89 -8.42 17.57
CA ASP A 218 0.87 -7.44 16.48
C ASP A 218 1.53 -6.12 16.89
N THR A 219 1.57 -5.81 18.19
CA THR A 219 2.09 -4.56 18.76
C THR A 219 3.21 -4.80 19.77
N ASP A 220 4.06 -3.79 19.98
CA ASP A 220 5.13 -3.84 20.98
C ASP A 220 4.67 -3.38 22.38
N ASP A 221 3.65 -2.53 22.44
CA ASP A 221 3.14 -1.92 23.68
C ASP A 221 1.61 -1.94 23.82
N GLY A 222 0.92 -2.70 22.97
CA GLY A 222 -0.54 -2.79 22.90
C GLY A 222 -1.13 -1.85 21.84
N ILE A 223 -0.40 -0.82 21.41
CA ILE A 223 -0.92 0.24 20.53
C ILE A 223 -0.12 0.29 19.22
N HIS A 224 1.21 0.28 19.29
CA HIS A 224 2.06 0.49 18.12
C HIS A 224 2.47 -0.83 17.47
N LEU A 225 2.19 -0.95 16.16
CA LEU A 225 2.48 -2.17 15.42
C LEU A 225 3.97 -2.50 15.37
N THR A 226 4.28 -3.78 15.56
CA THR A 226 5.56 -4.38 15.19
C THR A 226 5.66 -4.51 13.67
N ALA A 227 6.82 -4.96 13.17
CA ALA A 227 6.97 -5.33 11.76
C ALA A 227 5.93 -6.40 11.35
N LEU A 228 5.71 -7.39 12.21
CA LEU A 228 4.77 -8.48 11.95
C LEU A 228 3.32 -7.99 11.94
N GLY A 229 2.93 -7.15 12.91
CA GLY A 229 1.59 -6.54 12.92
C GLY A 229 1.34 -5.64 11.71
N SER A 230 2.34 -4.87 11.29
CA SER A 230 2.27 -4.04 10.08
C SER A 230 2.10 -4.89 8.81
N TRP A 231 2.84 -6.01 8.72
CA TRP A 231 2.67 -6.97 7.63
C TRP A 231 1.28 -7.62 7.64
N ARG A 232 0.80 -8.11 8.80
CA ARG A 232 -0.53 -8.74 8.94
C ARG A 232 -1.65 -7.78 8.56
N LEU A 233 -1.53 -6.52 8.97
CA LEU A 233 -2.49 -5.47 8.61
C LEU A 233 -2.50 -5.25 7.09
N ALA A 234 -1.33 -5.08 6.48
CA ALA A 234 -1.19 -4.88 5.04
C ALA A 234 -1.60 -6.09 4.19
N ASP A 235 -1.45 -7.32 4.70
CA ASP A 235 -1.88 -8.54 4.01
C ASP A 235 -3.36 -8.89 4.25
N SER A 236 -4.03 -8.20 5.17
CA SER A 236 -5.41 -8.52 5.55
C SER A 236 -6.39 -8.35 4.39
N SER A 237 -7.33 -9.30 4.29
CA SER A 237 -8.35 -9.28 3.23
C SER A 237 -9.36 -8.15 3.36
N PHE A 238 -9.62 -7.67 4.57
CA PHE A 238 -10.56 -6.55 4.79
C PHE A 238 -9.95 -5.21 4.38
N LEU A 239 -8.62 -5.06 4.47
CA LEU A 239 -7.93 -3.84 4.07
C LEU A 239 -7.74 -3.78 2.55
N VAL A 240 -7.08 -4.77 1.97
CA VAL A 240 -6.62 -4.74 0.56
C VAL A 240 -7.36 -5.73 -0.34
N GLY A 241 -8.41 -6.38 0.17
CA GLY A 241 -9.13 -7.43 -0.54
C GLY A 241 -8.43 -8.79 -0.47
N SER A 242 -9.24 -9.87 -0.50
CA SER A 242 -8.72 -11.23 -0.65
C SER A 242 -8.10 -11.42 -2.03
N ARG A 243 -6.83 -11.82 -2.12
CA ARG A 243 -6.34 -12.49 -3.32
C ARG A 243 -7.00 -13.88 -3.36
N LYS A 244 -7.73 -14.19 -4.43
CA LYS A 244 -8.09 -15.60 -4.69
C LYS A 244 -6.79 -16.40 -4.73
N ARG A 245 -6.64 -17.38 -3.83
CA ARG A 245 -5.58 -18.40 -3.91
C ARG A 245 -5.87 -19.24 -5.13
N THR A 246 -5.38 -18.84 -6.29
CA THR A 246 -5.33 -19.74 -7.45
C THR A 246 -4.21 -20.73 -7.18
N PHE A 247 -4.58 -21.92 -6.69
CA PHE A 247 -3.71 -23.09 -6.55
C PHE A 247 -3.43 -23.78 -7.90
N THR A 248 -3.85 -23.17 -9.00
CA THR A 248 -3.90 -23.80 -10.32
C THR A 248 -2.75 -23.30 -11.16
N THR A 249 -1.73 -24.15 -11.31
CA THR A 249 -0.58 -24.03 -12.22
C THR A 249 0.30 -22.81 -11.95
N LEU A 250 1.62 -22.93 -12.18
CA LEU A 250 2.61 -21.92 -11.80
C LEU A 250 2.13 -20.50 -12.22
N PRO A 251 2.30 -19.45 -11.39
CA PRO A 251 1.76 -18.11 -11.65
C PRO A 251 2.45 -17.38 -12.82
N PHE A 252 3.28 -18.10 -13.57
CA PHE A 252 4.11 -17.60 -14.62
C PHE A 252 3.83 -18.25 -15.96
N ASP A 253 3.81 -17.42 -17.00
CA ASP A 253 3.84 -17.89 -18.38
C ASP A 253 5.19 -18.57 -18.62
N VAL A 254 5.15 -19.79 -19.15
CA VAL A 254 6.35 -20.52 -19.57
C VAL A 254 6.56 -20.28 -21.06
N LYS A 255 7.75 -19.80 -21.42
CA LYS A 255 8.19 -19.56 -22.80
C LYS A 255 9.54 -20.21 -23.04
N ASP A 256 9.91 -20.30 -24.33
CA ASP A 256 11.24 -20.72 -24.77
C ASP A 256 11.68 -22.06 -24.14
N VAL A 257 10.79 -23.06 -24.23
CA VAL A 257 11.02 -24.38 -23.68
C VAL A 257 11.99 -25.15 -24.58
N GLU A 258 13.15 -25.49 -24.03
CA GLU A 258 14.12 -26.41 -24.65
C GLU A 258 14.13 -27.72 -23.87
N GLU A 259 13.85 -28.82 -24.56
CA GLU A 259 13.84 -30.17 -24.01
C GLU A 259 14.92 -31.04 -24.65
N THR A 260 15.84 -31.52 -23.82
CA THR A 260 16.75 -32.63 -24.18
C THR A 260 16.78 -33.64 -23.04
N ASP A 261 17.40 -34.80 -23.27
CA ASP A 261 17.63 -35.82 -22.24
C ASP A 261 18.50 -35.33 -21.06
N GLN A 262 19.23 -34.23 -21.25
CA GLN A 262 20.25 -33.73 -20.33
C GLN A 262 19.83 -32.40 -19.69
N VAL A 263 19.04 -31.59 -20.40
CA VAL A 263 18.67 -30.24 -20.01
C VAL A 263 17.19 -30.01 -20.30
N ARG A 264 16.48 -29.47 -19.30
CA ARG A 264 15.19 -28.78 -19.48
C ARG A 264 15.43 -27.30 -19.22
N LYS A 265 15.15 -26.43 -20.18
CA LYS A 265 15.28 -24.99 -20.02
C LYS A 265 13.99 -24.29 -20.38
N PHE A 266 13.61 -23.28 -19.63
CA PHE A 266 12.47 -22.43 -19.94
C PHE A 266 12.62 -21.05 -19.31
N VAL A 267 11.94 -20.07 -19.87
CA VAL A 267 11.80 -18.73 -19.30
C VAL A 267 10.45 -18.64 -18.62
N SER A 268 10.42 -18.16 -17.39
CA SER A 268 9.20 -17.86 -16.66
C SER A 268 8.97 -16.35 -16.57
N PHE A 269 7.71 -15.95 -16.59
CA PHE A 269 7.29 -14.58 -16.35
C PHE A 269 6.11 -14.53 -15.39
N ASP A 270 6.33 -14.02 -14.17
CA ASP A 270 5.23 -13.80 -13.23
C ASP A 270 4.26 -12.76 -13.78
N SER A 271 2.98 -13.12 -13.89
CA SER A 271 1.93 -12.18 -14.30
C SER A 271 1.77 -10.99 -13.34
N ARG A 272 2.20 -11.15 -12.08
CA ARG A 272 2.20 -10.12 -11.03
C ARG A 272 3.17 -10.47 -9.91
N LEU A 273 3.68 -9.46 -9.22
CA LEU A 273 4.50 -9.67 -8.03
C LEU A 273 3.68 -10.29 -6.88
N HIS A 274 4.36 -11.11 -6.08
CA HIS A 274 3.81 -11.64 -4.83
C HIS A 274 3.77 -10.56 -3.75
N ARG A 275 2.85 -10.70 -2.79
CA ARG A 275 2.89 -9.85 -1.60
C ARG A 275 4.14 -10.19 -0.77
N PRO A 276 4.71 -9.24 -0.01
CA PRO A 276 5.88 -9.48 0.84
C PRO A 276 5.70 -10.68 1.76
N LEU A 277 6.79 -11.38 2.08
CA LEU A 277 6.76 -12.39 3.14
C LEU A 277 6.62 -11.73 4.51
N ALA A 278 6.09 -12.51 5.45
CA ALA A 278 6.06 -12.12 6.84
C ALA A 278 7.50 -11.94 7.37
N PRO A 279 7.76 -10.92 8.19
CA PRO A 279 9.07 -10.74 8.79
C PRO A 279 9.38 -11.92 9.71
N GLY A 280 10.56 -12.52 9.55
CA GLY A 280 11.00 -13.67 10.34
C GLY A 280 10.57 -15.04 9.80
N ASP A 281 9.66 -15.11 8.82
CA ASP A 281 9.19 -16.36 8.21
C ASP A 281 9.56 -16.44 6.72
N ALA A 282 10.66 -17.14 6.42
CA ALA A 282 11.09 -17.41 5.05
C ALA A 282 10.30 -18.55 4.36
N ASN A 283 9.50 -19.32 5.11
CA ASN A 283 9.06 -20.67 4.70
C ASN A 283 7.55 -20.84 4.45
N ASP A 284 6.70 -19.84 4.69
CA ASP A 284 5.23 -20.06 4.62
C ASP A 284 4.66 -20.01 3.18
N ARG A 285 5.50 -19.68 2.18
CA ARG A 285 5.11 -19.75 0.77
C ARG A 285 6.17 -20.57 0.03
N THR A 286 5.77 -21.73 -0.46
CA THR A 286 6.57 -22.53 -1.39
C THR A 286 5.78 -22.74 -2.68
N TYR A 287 6.46 -22.60 -3.82
CA TYR A 287 5.96 -23.14 -5.08
C TYR A 287 6.38 -24.59 -5.17
N VAL A 288 5.47 -25.45 -5.60
CA VAL A 288 5.82 -26.82 -5.94
C VAL A 288 6.16 -26.85 -7.42
N LEU A 289 7.41 -27.15 -7.72
CA LEU A 289 7.89 -27.39 -9.09
C LEU A 289 7.96 -28.88 -9.36
N GLN A 290 7.34 -29.30 -10.46
CA GLN A 290 7.32 -30.69 -10.90
C GLN A 290 7.89 -30.81 -12.30
N PHE A 291 8.75 -31.81 -12.50
CA PHE A 291 9.28 -32.17 -13.81
C PHE A 291 8.95 -33.64 -14.08
N GLN A 292 8.10 -33.89 -15.09
CA GLN A 292 7.70 -35.24 -15.49
C GLN A 292 8.61 -35.77 -16.61
N GLY A 293 8.70 -37.10 -16.73
CA GLY A 293 9.41 -37.75 -17.84
C GLY A 293 10.94 -37.61 -17.82
N LEU A 294 11.55 -37.31 -16.67
CA LEU A 294 13.01 -37.29 -16.52
C LEU A 294 13.59 -38.70 -16.53
N LYS A 295 14.75 -38.90 -17.17
CA LYS A 295 15.52 -40.16 -17.05
C LYS A 295 16.06 -40.32 -15.63
N PRO A 296 16.21 -41.54 -15.09
CA PRO A 296 16.77 -41.77 -13.76
C PRO A 296 18.12 -41.06 -13.57
N GLY A 297 18.28 -40.37 -12.44
CA GLY A 297 19.49 -39.61 -12.14
C GLY A 297 19.21 -38.42 -11.24
N ARG A 298 20.26 -37.68 -10.88
CA ARG A 298 20.16 -36.42 -10.14
C ARG A 298 20.15 -35.24 -11.09
N TYR A 299 19.37 -34.22 -10.74
CA TYR A 299 19.24 -33.00 -11.50
C TYR A 299 19.36 -31.79 -10.59
N VAL A 300 20.09 -30.77 -11.07
CA VAL A 300 20.23 -29.46 -10.43
C VAL A 300 19.35 -28.48 -11.16
N LEU A 301 18.41 -27.87 -10.43
CA LEU A 301 17.71 -26.69 -10.89
C LEU A 301 18.59 -25.46 -10.67
N LYS A 302 18.84 -24.72 -11.74
CA LYS A 302 19.41 -23.38 -11.72
C LYS A 302 18.32 -22.38 -12.08
N ILE A 303 18.33 -21.23 -11.42
CA ILE A 303 17.50 -20.09 -11.77
C ILE A 303 18.43 -18.89 -11.97
N ASP A 304 18.34 -18.25 -13.13
CA ASP A 304 19.27 -17.21 -13.61
C ASP A 304 20.75 -17.64 -13.45
N GLY A 305 21.03 -18.89 -13.79
CA GLY A 305 22.37 -19.50 -13.71
C GLY A 305 22.82 -19.90 -12.29
N ARG A 306 22.08 -19.57 -11.23
CA ARG A 306 22.41 -19.92 -9.85
C ARG A 306 21.77 -21.26 -9.45
N PRO A 307 22.53 -22.25 -8.94
CA PRO A 307 21.95 -23.48 -8.40
C PRO A 307 21.03 -23.20 -7.21
N VAL A 308 19.80 -23.74 -7.27
CA VAL A 308 18.76 -23.53 -6.24
C VAL A 308 18.44 -24.84 -5.49
N ALA A 309 18.33 -25.95 -6.20
CA ALA A 309 18.06 -27.25 -5.59
C ALA A 309 18.60 -28.40 -6.45
N ALA A 310 19.04 -29.47 -5.79
CA ALA A 310 19.45 -30.72 -6.43
C ALA A 310 18.63 -31.89 -5.88
N ARG A 311 17.91 -32.60 -6.76
CA ARG A 311 16.99 -33.68 -6.41
C ARG A 311 17.04 -34.80 -7.46
N THR A 312 16.55 -35.98 -7.11
CA THR A 312 16.43 -37.08 -8.09
C THR A 312 15.28 -36.85 -9.06
N ALA A 313 15.28 -37.58 -10.17
CA ALA A 313 14.16 -37.59 -11.11
C ALA A 313 12.81 -37.90 -10.42
N GLU A 314 12.79 -38.84 -9.49
CA GLU A 314 11.60 -39.24 -8.74
C GLU A 314 11.10 -38.13 -7.80
N GLU A 315 12.02 -37.46 -7.11
CA GLU A 315 11.70 -36.33 -6.23
C GLU A 315 11.14 -35.13 -7.03
N TRP A 316 11.74 -34.83 -8.19
CA TRP A 316 11.22 -33.78 -9.09
C TRP A 316 9.87 -34.16 -9.68
N ALA A 317 9.62 -35.44 -9.99
CA ALA A 317 8.32 -35.89 -10.47
C ALA A 317 7.23 -35.83 -9.38
N ALA A 318 7.59 -36.13 -8.12
CA ALA A 318 6.71 -36.00 -6.96
C ALA A 318 6.40 -34.52 -6.63
N GLY A 319 7.36 -33.64 -6.89
CA GLY A 319 7.24 -32.20 -6.72
C GLY A 319 8.09 -31.68 -5.58
N VAL A 320 8.80 -30.61 -5.85
CA VAL A 320 9.76 -30.00 -4.93
C VAL A 320 9.26 -28.62 -4.53
N GLY A 321 9.03 -28.44 -3.23
CA GLY A 321 8.73 -27.14 -2.65
C GLY A 321 9.97 -26.24 -2.68
N LEU A 322 9.89 -25.12 -3.38
CA LEU A 322 10.91 -24.09 -3.45
C LEU A 322 10.35 -22.78 -2.91
N PRO A 323 11.17 -21.95 -2.24
CA PRO A 323 10.77 -20.58 -1.95
C PRO A 323 10.44 -19.83 -3.25
N PRO A 324 9.65 -18.74 -3.19
CA PRO A 324 9.26 -17.91 -4.33
C PRO A 324 10.42 -17.05 -4.89
N TRP A 325 11.60 -17.66 -5.01
CA TRP A 325 12.80 -17.05 -5.54
C TRP A 325 12.76 -17.09 -7.07
N PRO A 326 13.22 -16.05 -7.78
CA PRO A 326 13.81 -14.78 -7.29
C PRO A 326 12.78 -13.65 -7.08
N ALA A 327 11.52 -13.85 -7.44
CA ALA A 327 10.48 -12.82 -7.35
C ALA A 327 10.36 -12.19 -5.95
N ILE A 328 10.63 -12.96 -4.90
CA ILE A 328 10.60 -12.44 -3.53
C ILE A 328 11.74 -11.48 -3.19
N GLU A 329 12.92 -11.65 -3.79
CA GLU A 329 14.02 -10.70 -3.63
C GLU A 329 13.66 -9.37 -4.29
N GLN A 330 13.00 -9.41 -5.45
CA GLN A 330 12.49 -8.21 -6.10
C GLN A 330 11.47 -7.47 -5.23
N VAL A 331 10.53 -8.19 -4.61
CA VAL A 331 9.52 -7.60 -3.72
C VAL A 331 10.16 -6.98 -2.47
N GLU A 332 11.16 -7.65 -1.90
CA GLU A 332 11.88 -7.12 -0.74
C GLU A 332 12.73 -5.90 -1.11
N GLN A 333 13.36 -5.91 -2.29
CA GLN A 333 14.06 -4.74 -2.82
C GLN A 333 13.09 -3.57 -3.04
N LEU A 334 11.92 -3.82 -3.64
CA LEU A 334 10.86 -2.81 -3.79
C LEU A 334 10.48 -2.18 -2.45
N ARG A 335 10.23 -3.00 -1.42
CA ARG A 335 9.87 -2.54 -0.08
C ARG A 335 10.98 -1.69 0.56
N LYS A 336 12.24 -2.12 0.45
CA LYS A 336 13.39 -1.35 0.95
C LYS A 336 13.51 -0.01 0.25
N THR A 337 13.41 0.02 -1.08
CA THR A 337 13.45 1.27 -1.87
C THR A 337 12.28 2.20 -1.48
N ILE A 338 11.09 1.66 -1.21
CA ILE A 338 9.94 2.41 -0.68
C ILE A 338 10.27 3.06 0.68
N ASN A 339 10.90 2.31 1.59
CA ASN A 339 11.28 2.82 2.92
C ASN A 339 12.36 3.90 2.82
N GLU A 340 13.37 3.70 1.99
CA GLU A 340 14.40 4.70 1.71
C GLU A 340 13.78 6.00 1.16
N LYS A 341 12.85 5.86 0.20
CA LYS A 341 12.08 6.99 -0.34
C LYS A 341 11.29 7.72 0.74
N ASN A 342 10.59 6.97 1.60
CA ASN A 342 9.80 7.55 2.68
C ASN A 342 10.67 8.28 3.71
N LEU A 343 11.85 7.74 4.03
CA LEU A 343 12.79 8.38 4.93
C LEU A 343 13.33 9.70 4.34
N LEU A 344 13.69 9.70 3.05
CA LEU A 344 14.09 10.93 2.34
C LEU A 344 12.98 11.98 2.36
N PHE A 345 11.73 11.56 2.10
CA PHE A 345 10.59 12.47 2.18
C PHE A 345 10.38 12.96 3.63
N PHE A 346 10.50 12.11 4.64
CA PHE A 346 10.38 12.49 6.04
C PHE A 346 11.37 13.60 6.41
N TYR A 347 12.65 13.47 6.02
CA TYR A 347 13.63 14.53 6.23
C TYR A 347 13.31 15.80 5.43
N ARG A 348 12.70 15.66 4.25
CA ARG A 348 12.25 16.77 3.41
C ARG A 348 11.13 17.61 4.03
N TRP A 349 10.15 17.00 4.69
CA TRP A 349 8.99 17.72 5.22
C TRP A 349 9.05 17.95 6.74
N ARG A 350 9.79 17.10 7.47
CA ARG A 350 9.97 17.15 8.93
C ARG A 350 11.45 16.90 9.31
N PRO A 351 12.36 17.85 9.01
CA PRO A 351 13.75 17.71 9.38
C PRO A 351 13.93 17.70 10.90
N GLN A 352 14.92 16.94 11.41
CA GLN A 352 15.15 16.80 12.85
C GLN A 352 15.40 18.15 13.57
N ASN A 353 16.10 19.07 12.92
CA ASN A 353 16.45 20.38 13.46
C ASN A 353 15.45 21.48 13.07
N ILE A 354 14.16 21.15 12.96
CA ILE A 354 13.12 22.06 12.45
C ILE A 354 13.11 23.43 13.16
N THR A 355 13.36 23.47 14.47
CA THR A 355 13.43 24.71 15.27
C THR A 355 14.55 25.65 14.83
N TYR A 356 15.68 25.09 14.38
CA TYR A 356 16.85 25.83 13.89
C TYR A 356 16.78 26.14 12.40
N LEU A 357 16.00 25.39 11.64
CA LEU A 357 15.83 25.62 10.20
C LEU A 357 14.71 26.62 9.91
N PHE A 358 13.57 26.48 10.58
CA PHE A 358 12.35 27.24 10.29
C PHE A 358 11.75 27.95 11.52
N GLY A 359 12.08 27.49 12.72
CA GLY A 359 11.51 28.01 13.97
C GLY A 359 12.19 29.27 14.53
N PHE A 360 11.96 29.52 15.82
CA PHE A 360 12.44 30.72 16.52
C PHE A 360 13.98 30.79 16.66
N ARG A 361 14.70 29.68 16.47
CA ARG A 361 16.18 29.63 16.45
C ARG A 361 16.79 29.70 15.05
N LYS A 362 15.99 30.04 14.03
CA LYS A 362 16.47 30.12 12.63
C LYS A 362 17.61 31.10 12.37
N HIS A 363 17.83 32.07 13.27
CA HIS A 363 18.96 32.97 13.15
C HIS A 363 20.32 32.25 13.34
N GLU A 364 20.34 31.07 13.98
CA GLU A 364 21.55 30.29 14.22
C GLU A 364 21.94 29.41 13.02
N GLN A 365 20.97 28.74 12.39
CA GLN A 365 21.25 27.76 11.31
C GLN A 365 20.25 27.82 10.14
N GLY A 366 19.39 28.82 10.07
CA GLY A 366 18.32 28.90 9.05
C GLY A 366 18.83 29.00 7.61
N ARG A 367 20.10 29.39 7.40
CA ARG A 367 20.74 29.33 6.08
C ARG A 367 20.82 27.90 5.53
N ASN A 368 20.90 26.88 6.40
CA ASN A 368 20.96 25.47 6.01
C ASN A 368 19.60 24.96 5.51
N ALA A 369 18.52 25.72 5.65
CA ALA A 369 17.21 25.35 5.08
C ALA A 369 17.26 25.24 3.54
N ILE A 370 18.29 25.78 2.88
CA ILE A 370 18.55 25.59 1.45
C ILE A 370 18.81 24.13 1.07
N GLU A 371 19.18 23.28 2.03
CA GLU A 371 19.37 21.84 1.83
C GLU A 371 18.05 21.08 1.76
N ILE A 372 16.97 21.62 2.34
CA ILE A 372 15.69 20.92 2.42
C ILE A 372 15.14 20.58 1.03
N PRO A 373 15.06 21.51 0.05
CA PRO A 373 14.66 21.15 -1.31
C PRO A 373 15.59 20.15 -2.02
N GLN A 374 16.83 19.93 -1.56
CA GLN A 374 17.75 18.99 -2.21
C GLN A 374 17.35 17.51 -2.02
N PHE A 375 16.43 17.22 -1.09
CA PHE A 375 15.84 15.88 -0.98
C PHE A 375 14.85 15.58 -2.12
N ASP A 376 14.25 16.58 -2.77
CA ASP A 376 13.27 16.39 -3.83
C ASP A 376 13.81 15.52 -5.00
N PRO A 377 14.99 15.79 -5.59
CA PRO A 377 15.56 14.92 -6.63
C PRO A 377 15.92 13.51 -6.13
N LEU A 378 16.23 13.33 -4.84
CA LEU A 378 16.52 12.02 -4.26
C LEU A 378 15.24 11.18 -4.12
N VAL A 379 14.15 11.81 -3.70
CA VAL A 379 12.82 11.20 -3.67
C VAL A 379 12.41 10.79 -5.09
N ASP A 380 12.54 11.70 -6.07
CA ASP A 380 12.18 11.42 -7.47
C ASP A 380 13.02 10.28 -8.07
N ALA A 381 14.31 10.18 -7.72
CA ALA A 381 15.17 9.08 -8.14
C ALA A 381 14.66 7.72 -7.60
N LYS A 382 14.26 7.68 -6.32
CA LYS A 382 13.71 6.46 -5.72
C LYS A 382 12.33 6.11 -6.27
N GLU A 383 11.48 7.07 -6.59
CA GLU A 383 10.19 6.84 -7.26
C GLU A 383 10.38 6.19 -8.65
N LYS A 384 11.39 6.62 -9.41
CA LYS A 384 11.74 5.97 -10.69
C LYS A 384 12.24 4.54 -10.50
N GLU A 385 13.01 4.29 -9.44
CA GLU A 385 13.47 2.94 -9.09
C GLU A 385 12.28 2.04 -8.70
N ILE A 386 11.35 2.53 -7.90
CA ILE A 386 10.09 1.87 -7.51
C ILE A 386 9.25 1.55 -8.77
N ALA A 387 9.13 2.48 -9.71
CA ALA A 387 8.38 2.29 -10.95
C ALA A 387 8.94 1.14 -11.81
N ARG A 388 10.26 0.92 -11.77
CA ARG A 388 10.90 -0.26 -12.40
C ARG A 388 10.65 -1.52 -11.58
N LEU A 389 10.85 -1.46 -10.26
CA LEU A 389 10.78 -2.62 -9.37
C LEU A 389 9.36 -3.17 -9.19
N ARG A 390 8.31 -2.37 -9.41
CA ARG A 390 6.90 -2.84 -9.32
C ARG A 390 6.46 -3.76 -10.47
N LYS A 391 7.28 -3.87 -11.53
CA LYS A 391 7.00 -4.71 -12.71
C LYS A 391 7.72 -6.06 -12.57
N PRO A 392 7.02 -7.21 -12.66
CA PRO A 392 7.68 -8.51 -12.66
C PRO A 392 8.78 -8.62 -13.71
N VAL A 393 9.88 -9.27 -13.36
CA VAL A 393 11.00 -9.56 -14.26
C VAL A 393 10.92 -11.02 -14.71
N ALA A 394 11.34 -11.30 -15.94
CA ALA A 394 11.43 -12.65 -16.45
C ALA A 394 12.67 -13.35 -15.89
N HIS A 395 12.55 -14.65 -15.60
CA HIS A 395 13.62 -15.45 -15.00
C HIS A 395 13.84 -16.72 -15.81
N THR A 396 15.10 -17.13 -15.97
CA THR A 396 15.47 -18.34 -16.72
C THR A 396 15.64 -19.51 -15.77
N TYR A 397 14.98 -20.62 -16.06
CA TYR A 397 15.03 -21.86 -15.29
C TYR A 397 15.71 -22.94 -16.11
N GLU A 398 16.69 -23.62 -15.52
CA GLU A 398 17.48 -24.66 -16.17
C GLU A 398 17.59 -25.87 -15.23
N LEU A 399 16.93 -26.97 -15.57
CA LEU A 399 17.12 -28.25 -14.90
C LEU A 399 18.16 -29.07 -15.67
N ILE A 400 19.31 -29.30 -15.04
CA ILE A 400 20.46 -29.94 -15.67
C ILE A 400 20.73 -31.26 -14.98
N ARG A 401 20.85 -32.35 -15.73
CA ARG A 401 21.27 -33.65 -15.20
C ARG A 401 22.70 -33.56 -14.71
N GLU A 402 22.96 -33.97 -13.47
CA GLU A 402 24.32 -34.19 -13.00
C GLU A 402 24.85 -35.39 -13.77
N ASN A 403 25.80 -35.15 -14.68
CA ASN A 403 26.58 -36.26 -15.23
C ASN A 403 27.34 -36.89 -14.07
N GLU A 404 27.29 -38.22 -13.94
CA GLU A 404 28.18 -38.95 -13.05
C GLU A 404 29.59 -38.43 -13.33
N VAL A 405 30.18 -37.74 -12.34
CA VAL A 405 31.58 -37.36 -12.39
C VAL A 405 32.30 -38.68 -12.60
N SER A 406 32.87 -38.84 -13.79
CA SER A 406 33.65 -40.01 -14.15
C SER A 406 34.72 -40.18 -13.08
N GLN A 407 34.79 -41.39 -12.54
CA GLN A 407 35.69 -41.83 -11.47
C GLN A 407 37.14 -41.37 -11.68
#